data_AF-A0A3B9WS31-F1
#
_entry.id   AF-A0A3B9WS31-F1
#
_cell.length_a   1.000
_cell.length_b   1.000
_cell.length_c   1.000
_cell.angle_alpha   90.00
_cell.angle_beta   90.00
_cell.angle_gamma   90.00
#
_symmetry.space_group_name_H-M   'P 1'
#
loop_
_entity.id
_entity.type
_entity.pdbx_description
1 polymer ?
#
loop_
_entity_poly.entity_id
_entity_poly.type
_entity_poly.pdbx_seq_one_letter_code
_entity_poly.pdbx_strand_id
1 'polypeptide(L)'
;MPHSSNATFLVTVTCNDKEVRGIYKPLKGERPLWDFEPGLHRNEVAAYRLSEAMGLGIVPPTVLRDGPFGEGSVQLFVDVDVQQHYFTIFEQREDLHDRLRAMCAFDIVV
;
A
#
# COMPACT_ATOMS: atom_id res chain seq x y z
N MET A 1 -9.72 -9.96 -1.40
CA MET A 1 -9.99 -9.42 -0.06
C MET A 1 -11.47 -9.09 0.03
N PRO A 2 -12.24 -9.64 0.97
CA PRO A 2 -13.64 -9.24 1.16
C PRO A 2 -13.73 -7.75 1.57
N HIS A 3 -14.78 -7.05 1.14
CA HIS A 3 -15.10 -5.64 1.47
C HIS A 3 -14.22 -4.54 0.85
N SER A 4 -13.41 -4.81 -0.18
CA SER A 4 -12.71 -3.75 -0.91
C SER A 4 -13.62 -3.08 -1.95
N SER A 5 -13.52 -1.75 -2.09
CA SER A 5 -14.23 -0.96 -3.11
C SER A 5 -13.74 -1.24 -4.55
N ASN A 6 -12.53 -1.77 -4.68
CA ASN A 6 -11.87 -2.18 -5.92
C ASN A 6 -11.46 -3.65 -5.87
N ALA A 7 -11.19 -4.27 -7.02
CA ALA A 7 -10.66 -5.63 -7.02
C ALA A 7 -9.28 -5.65 -6.34
N THR A 8 -9.18 -6.37 -5.23
CA THR A 8 -7.94 -6.49 -4.44
C THR A 8 -7.66 -7.96 -4.14
N PHE A 9 -6.49 -8.44 -4.53
CA PHE A 9 -6.08 -9.84 -4.42
C PHE A 9 -4.90 -9.99 -3.48
N LEU A 10 -4.97 -10.96 -2.57
CA LEU A 10 -3.77 -11.46 -1.89
C LEU A 10 -3.09 -12.42 -2.86
N VAL A 11 -1.82 -12.17 -3.16
CA VAL A 11 -1.03 -12.95 -4.11
C VAL A 11 0.24 -13.45 -3.45
N THR A 12 0.77 -14.54 -4.01
CA THR A 12 2.12 -15.02 -3.74
C THR A 12 3.03 -14.54 -4.86
N VAL A 13 4.14 -13.90 -4.50
CA VAL A 13 5.21 -13.49 -5.42
C VAL A 13 6.41 -14.40 -5.19
N THR A 14 6.84 -15.11 -6.23
CA THR A 14 8.01 -15.99 -6.18
C THR A 14 9.17 -15.41 -6.99
N CYS A 15 10.39 -15.65 -6.51
CA CYS A 15 11.63 -15.33 -7.23
C CYS A 15 12.71 -16.35 -6.82
N ASN A 16 13.08 -17.24 -7.75
CA ASN A 16 13.90 -18.42 -7.45
C ASN A 16 13.28 -19.21 -6.29
N ASP A 17 14.05 -19.50 -5.24
CA ASP A 17 13.61 -20.25 -4.05
C ASP A 17 12.94 -19.36 -2.98
N LYS A 18 12.67 -18.08 -3.28
CA LYS A 18 12.05 -17.14 -2.34
C LYS A 18 10.59 -16.90 -2.69
N GLU A 19 9.79 -16.77 -1.63
CA GLU A 19 8.37 -16.46 -1.72
C GLU A 19 8.02 -15.34 -0.73
N VAL A 20 7.22 -14.37 -1.18
CA VAL A 20 6.61 -13.34 -0.33
C VAL A 20 5.14 -13.15 -0.67
N ARG A 21 4.34 -12.70 0.29
CA ARG A 21 2.96 -12.29 0.04
C ARG A 21 2.91 -10.85 -0.45
N GLY A 22 1.97 -10.58 -1.35
CA GLY A 22 1.71 -9.25 -1.88
C GLY A 22 0.22 -8.96 -2.02
N ILE A 23 -0.12 -7.68 -2.12
CA ILE A 23 -1.43 -7.18 -2.47
C ILE A 23 -1.39 -6.70 -3.91
N TYR A 24 -2.17 -7.34 -4.77
CA TYR A 24 -2.29 -7.00 -6.18
C TYR A 24 -3.61 -6.26 -6.45
N LYS A 25 -3.51 -5.08 -7.06
CA LYS A 25 -4.64 -4.23 -7.47
C LYS A 25 -4.56 -3.96 -8.99
N PRO A 26 -5.29 -4.72 -9.83
CA PRO A 26 -5.30 -4.52 -11.28
C PRO A 26 -6.00 -3.22 -11.68
N LEU A 27 -5.52 -2.58 -12.76
CA LEU A 27 -6.19 -1.45 -13.42
C LEU A 27 -7.64 -1.80 -13.81
N LYS A 28 -7.86 -2.97 -14.40
CA LYS A 28 -9.21 -3.41 -14.81
C LYS A 28 -10.18 -3.61 -13.66
N GLY A 29 -9.68 -3.68 -12.43
CA GLY A 29 -10.47 -3.79 -11.21
C GLY A 29 -10.72 -2.46 -10.51
N GLU A 30 -10.23 -1.35 -11.08
CA GLU A 30 -10.51 -0.01 -10.57
C GLU A 30 -11.95 0.37 -10.90
N ARG A 31 -12.70 0.76 -9.87
CA ARG A 31 -13.93 1.50 -10.05
C ARG A 31 -13.55 2.94 -10.39
N PRO A 32 -13.86 3.43 -11.60
CA PRO A 32 -13.53 4.79 -11.98
C PRO A 32 -14.24 5.77 -11.04
N LEU A 33 -13.48 6.73 -10.54
CA LEU A 33 -14.03 7.91 -9.87
C LEU A 33 -14.38 8.93 -10.96
N TRP A 34 -15.57 9.52 -10.86
CA TRP A 34 -16.14 10.39 -11.91
C TRP A 34 -15.31 11.67 -12.13
N ASP A 35 -14.44 11.99 -11.19
CA ASP A 35 -13.60 13.19 -11.09
C ASP A 35 -12.09 12.93 -11.28
N PHE A 36 -11.65 11.68 -11.54
CA PHE A 36 -10.23 11.35 -11.71
C PHE A 36 -9.94 10.63 -13.04
N GLU A 37 -8.76 10.90 -13.60
CA GLU A 37 -8.25 10.10 -14.72
C GLU A 37 -8.01 8.65 -14.27
N PRO A 38 -8.28 7.64 -15.13
CA PRO A 38 -7.98 6.24 -14.83
C PRO A 38 -6.51 6.01 -14.50
N GLY A 39 -6.21 5.03 -13.65
CA GLY A 39 -4.83 4.67 -13.31
C GLY A 39 -4.48 4.79 -11.83
N LEU A 40 -5.44 4.56 -10.93
CA LEU A 40 -5.24 4.61 -9.47
C LEU A 40 -4.08 3.73 -9.00
N HIS A 41 -3.80 2.61 -9.66
CA HIS A 41 -2.67 1.74 -9.36
C HIS A 41 -1.30 2.45 -9.47
N ARG A 42 -1.19 3.53 -10.27
CA ARG A 42 0.03 4.36 -10.35
C ARG A 42 0.21 5.24 -9.11
N ASN A 43 -0.87 5.64 -8.45
CA ASN A 43 -0.81 6.44 -7.23
C ASN A 43 -0.14 5.66 -6.09
N GLU A 44 -0.42 4.37 -5.98
CA GLU A 44 0.21 3.47 -5.01
C GLU A 44 1.74 3.42 -5.19
N VAL A 45 2.20 3.35 -6.44
CA VAL A 45 3.63 3.33 -6.76
C VAL A 45 4.27 4.70 -6.54
N ALA A 46 3.54 5.78 -6.84
CA ALA A 46 3.98 7.15 -6.57
C ALA A 46 4.15 7.38 -5.06
N ALA A 47 3.21 6.94 -4.24
CA ALA A 47 3.28 7.02 -2.78
C ALA A 47 4.51 6.28 -2.25
N TYR A 48 4.75 5.04 -2.70
CA TYR A 48 5.97 4.31 -2.31
C TYR A 48 7.24 5.07 -2.67
N ARG A 49 7.37 5.53 -3.92
CA ARG A 49 8.56 6.27 -4.38
C ARG A 49 8.77 7.58 -3.64
N LEU A 50 7.69 8.31 -3.33
CA LEU A 50 7.76 9.54 -2.56
C LEU A 50 8.20 9.26 -1.12
N SER A 51 7.65 8.22 -0.49
CA SER A 51 8.02 7.80 0.86
C SER A 51 9.51 7.50 0.97
N GLU A 52 10.08 6.80 0.00
CA GLU A 52 11.51 6.51 -0.09
C GLU A 52 12.34 7.77 -0.38
N ALA A 53 11.90 8.63 -1.30
CA ALA A 53 12.59 9.87 -1.63
C ALA A 53 12.66 10.86 -0.46
N MET A 54 11.64 10.86 0.41
CA MET A 54 11.61 11.64 1.65
C MET A 54 12.37 10.96 2.80
N GLY A 55 12.84 9.72 2.62
CA GLY A 55 13.52 8.94 3.66
C GLY A 55 12.60 8.48 4.79
N LEU A 56 11.27 8.44 4.57
CA LEU A 56 10.29 8.08 5.59
C LEU A 56 10.14 6.56 5.76
N GLY A 57 10.18 5.80 4.66
CA GLY A 57 10.04 4.35 4.67
C GLY A 57 8.75 3.87 5.36
N ILE A 58 7.63 4.56 5.12
CA ILE A 58 6.32 4.27 5.73
C ILE A 58 5.38 3.51 4.80
N VAL A 59 5.56 3.64 3.48
CA VAL A 59 4.78 2.88 2.49
C VAL A 59 5.54 1.60 2.15
N PRO A 60 4.90 0.41 2.24
CA PRO A 60 5.57 -0.84 1.87
C PRO A 60 6.04 -0.84 0.40
N PRO A 61 7.09 -1.60 0.05
CA PRO A 61 7.57 -1.72 -1.32
C PRO A 61 6.43 -2.00 -2.31
N THR A 62 6.28 -1.13 -3.31
CA THR A 62 5.19 -1.18 -4.28
C THR A 62 5.70 -1.01 -5.70
N VAL A 63 5.32 -1.93 -6.61
CA VAL A 63 5.79 -1.95 -8.00
C VAL A 63 4.64 -2.17 -8.99
N LEU A 64 4.83 -1.75 -10.25
CA LEU A 64 3.94 -2.13 -11.36
C LEU A 64 4.31 -3.50 -11.90
N ARG A 65 3.32 -4.36 -12.13
CA ARG A 65 3.49 -5.66 -12.76
C ARG A 65 2.28 -6.02 -13.60
N ASP A 66 2.53 -6.74 -14.69
CA ASP A 66 1.51 -7.49 -15.39
C ASP A 66 1.13 -8.74 -14.58
N GLY A 67 -0.15 -8.80 -14.21
CA GLY A 67 -0.75 -9.95 -13.53
C GLY A 67 -1.86 -10.61 -14.35
N PRO A 68 -2.53 -11.63 -13.80
CA PRO A 68 -3.60 -12.37 -14.49
C PRO A 68 -4.76 -11.51 -14.99
N PHE A 69 -4.91 -10.30 -14.44
CA PHE A 69 -5.98 -9.35 -14.79
C PHE A 69 -5.46 -8.08 -15.50
N GLY A 70 -4.25 -8.12 -16.06
CA GLY A 70 -3.58 -7.00 -16.72
C GLY A 70 -2.54 -6.30 -15.85
N GLU A 71 -2.13 -5.10 -16.23
CA GLU A 71 -1.24 -4.29 -15.38
C GLU A 71 -1.93 -3.90 -14.06
N GLY A 72 -1.15 -3.90 -12.97
CA GLY A 72 -1.59 -3.39 -11.69
C GLY A 72 -0.44 -3.14 -10.73
N SER A 73 -0.76 -2.56 -9.57
CA SER A 73 0.21 -2.41 -8.50
C SER A 73 0.30 -3.68 -7.67
N VAL A 74 1.52 -4.06 -7.30
CA VAL A 74 1.82 -5.13 -6.35
C VAL A 74 2.59 -4.51 -5.18
N GLN A 75 1.97 -4.50 -4.01
CA GLN A 75 2.54 -4.00 -2.77
C GLN A 75 2.90 -5.17 -1.85
N LEU A 76 4.05 -5.11 -1.18
CA LEU A 76 4.43 -6.11 -0.18
C LEU A 76 3.37 -6.21 0.92
N PHE A 77 2.92 -7.43 1.23
CA PHE A 77 2.00 -7.65 2.33
C PHE A 77 2.77 -7.60 3.65
N VAL A 78 2.34 -6.71 4.56
CA VAL A 78 2.89 -6.58 5.91
C VAL A 78 1.91 -7.20 6.89
N ASP A 79 2.39 -8.16 7.69
CA ASP A 79 1.59 -8.75 8.77
C ASP A 79 1.25 -7.70 9.82
N VAL A 80 -0.01 -7.71 10.27
CA VAL A 80 -0.53 -6.77 11.26
C VAL A 80 -1.04 -7.51 12.48
N ASP A 81 -0.75 -6.96 13.65
CA ASP A 81 -1.46 -7.34 14.88
C ASP A 81 -2.80 -6.61 14.90
N VAL A 82 -3.88 -7.34 14.66
CA VAL A 82 -5.24 -6.79 14.61
C VAL A 82 -5.75 -6.29 15.98
N GLN A 83 -5.06 -6.61 17.07
CA GLN A 83 -5.35 -6.04 18.40
C GLN A 83 -4.76 -4.64 18.56
N GLN A 84 -3.81 -4.25 17.71
CA GLN A 84 -3.21 -2.92 17.71
C GLN A 84 -3.95 -2.00 16.73
N HIS A 85 -4.37 -0.84 17.23
CA HIS A 85 -4.94 0.24 16.44
C HIS A 85 -4.32 1.57 16.84
N TYR A 86 -4.71 2.66 16.17
CA TYR A 86 -4.13 3.99 16.42
C TYR A 86 -4.10 4.36 17.90
N PHE A 87 -5.23 4.26 18.62
CA PHE A 87 -5.26 4.64 20.05
C PHE A 87 -4.37 3.77 20.94
N THR A 88 -4.32 2.44 20.75
CA THR A 88 -3.42 1.59 21.55
C THR A 88 -1.96 1.94 21.29
N ILE A 89 -1.58 2.15 20.03
CA ILE A 89 -0.23 2.55 19.66
C ILE A 89 0.08 3.93 20.25
N PHE A 90 -0.83 4.89 20.11
CA PHE A 90 -0.63 6.24 20.60
C PHE A 90 -0.44 6.29 22.13
N GLU A 91 -1.25 5.54 22.88
CA GLU A 91 -1.16 5.49 24.34
C GLU A 91 0.04 4.69 24.87
N GLN A 92 0.46 3.64 24.16
CA GLN A 92 1.46 2.68 24.65
C GLN A 92 2.86 2.86 24.03
N ARG A 93 2.97 3.62 22.93
CA ARG A 93 4.20 3.78 22.13
C ARG A 93 4.48 5.24 21.82
N GLU A 94 4.78 6.01 22.86
CA GLU A 94 5.20 7.41 22.73
C GLU A 94 6.42 7.58 21.81
N ASP A 95 7.32 6.58 21.76
CA ASP A 95 8.48 6.54 20.88
C ASP A 95 8.12 6.56 19.37
N LEU A 96 6.87 6.24 19.02
CA LEU A 96 6.38 6.27 17.63
C LEU A 96 5.66 7.56 17.26
N HIS A 97 5.45 8.50 18.18
CA HIS A 97 4.64 9.70 17.91
C HIS A 97 5.17 10.55 16.78
N ASP A 98 6.49 10.77 16.69
CA ASP A 98 7.08 11.51 15.58
C ASP A 98 6.92 10.78 14.24
N ARG A 99 6.95 9.45 14.27
CA ARG A 99 6.70 8.63 13.08
C ARG A 99 5.23 8.72 12.63
N LEU A 100 4.29 8.75 13.57
CA LEU A 100 2.87 8.99 13.28
C LEU A 100 2.65 10.38 12.69
N ARG A 101 3.29 11.42 13.24
CA ARG A 101 3.24 12.79 12.68
C ARG A 101 3.78 12.85 11.27
N ALA A 102 4.90 12.18 11.00
CA ALA A 102 5.48 12.10 9.66
C ALA A 102 4.54 11.40 8.67
N MET A 103 3.82 10.35 9.11
CA MET A 103 2.77 9.69 8.34
C MET A 103 1.65 10.67 7.96
N CYS A 104 1.14 11.45 8.92
CA CYS A 104 0.12 12.46 8.64
C CYS A 104 0.61 13.57 7.70
N ALA A 105 1.87 14.01 7.85
CA ALA A 105 2.46 15.01 6.96
C ALA A 105 2.61 14.49 5.53
N PHE A 106 2.94 13.19 5.37
CA PHE A 106 3.01 12.53 4.08
C PHE A 106 1.65 12.49 3.37
N ASP A 107 0.56 12.21 4.10
CA ASP A 107 -0.81 12.19 3.56
C ASP A 107 -1.29 13.56 3.05
N ILE A 108 -0.65 14.67 3.46
CA ILE A 108 -0.97 16.02 2.92
C ILE A 108 -0.36 16.23 1.53
N VAL A 109 0.72 15.51 1.22
CA VAL A 109 1.49 15.67 -0.02
C VAL A 109 1.01 14.73 -1.12
N VAL A 110 0.42 13.58 -0.75
CA VAL A 110 -0.04 12.52 -1.67
C VAL A 110 -1.50 12.68 -2.05
#